data_AF-A0AA41VL87-F1
#
_entry.id   AF-A0AA41VL87-F1
#
_cell.length_a   1.000
_cell.length_b   1.000
_cell.length_c   1.000
_cell.angle_alpha   90.00
_cell.angle_beta   90.00
_cell.angle_gamma   90.00
#
_symmetry.space_group_name_H-M   'P 1'
#
loop_
_entity.id
_entity.type
_entity.pdbx_description
1 polymer ?
#
loop_
_entity_poly.entity_id
_entity_poly.type
_entity_poly.pdbx_seq_one_letter_code
_entity_poly.pdbx_strand_id
1 'polypeptide(L)'
;GVSVKAFDLKDKMYPMIYAGDAPNTKEGFDGSQSRNALVTGKIVLCDLLTSGNPSLSAGAVGTVMQDGGFKDVAFSFPLPATYLGLDDDSNVTLYLNKTKNPVASILKSIDGKDGLAPFVVSFSSRGPNPITSDILE
;
A
#
# COMPACT_ATOMS: atom_id res chain seq x y z
N GLY A 1 2.96 3.11 -8.49
CA GLY A 1 2.80 2.11 -7.41
C GLY A 1 3.05 0.70 -7.91
N VAL A 2 3.34 -0.25 -6.99
CA VAL A 2 3.72 -1.63 -7.33
C VAL A 2 2.94 -2.63 -6.48
N SER A 3 1.97 -3.32 -7.08
CA SER A 3 1.19 -4.40 -6.45
C SER A 3 0.59 -5.30 -7.52
N VAL A 4 0.38 -6.57 -7.17
CA VAL A 4 -0.32 -7.53 -8.03
C VAL A 4 -1.80 -7.53 -7.66
N LYS A 5 -2.66 -7.07 -8.57
CA LYS A 5 -4.10 -7.00 -8.34
C LYS A 5 -4.82 -8.19 -9.00
N ALA A 6 -5.46 -9.03 -8.18
CA ALA A 6 -6.30 -10.12 -8.65
C ALA A 6 -7.78 -9.72 -8.89
N PHE A 7 -8.26 -8.62 -8.28
CA PHE A 7 -9.67 -8.22 -8.26
C PHE A 7 -9.93 -6.96 -9.09
N ASP A 8 -11.01 -6.91 -9.86
CA ASP A 8 -11.40 -5.72 -10.63
C ASP A 8 -12.52 -4.94 -9.94
N LEU A 9 -12.33 -3.62 -9.80
CA LEU A 9 -13.35 -2.71 -9.27
C LEU A 9 -14.29 -2.18 -10.36
N LYS A 10 -14.17 -2.67 -11.61
CA LYS A 10 -14.99 -2.30 -12.78
C LYS A 10 -15.06 -0.77 -12.96
N ASP A 11 -13.92 -0.10 -12.79
CA ASP A 11 -13.78 1.37 -12.87
C ASP A 11 -14.73 2.18 -11.97
N LYS A 12 -15.26 1.55 -10.91
CA LYS A 12 -16.14 2.25 -9.98
C LYS A 12 -15.31 3.11 -9.03
N MET A 13 -15.69 4.38 -8.93
CA MET A 13 -15.10 5.33 -7.99
C MET A 13 -15.70 5.10 -6.60
N TYR A 14 -14.83 5.01 -5.59
CA TYR A 14 -15.19 4.87 -4.19
C TYR A 14 -14.66 6.06 -3.39
N PRO A 15 -15.35 6.50 -2.32
CA PRO A 15 -14.85 7.53 -1.44
C PRO A 15 -13.52 7.12 -0.83
N MET A 16 -12.61 8.07 -0.69
CA MET A 16 -11.35 7.87 0.01
C MET A 16 -11.38 8.47 1.42
N ILE A 17 -10.57 7.92 2.30
CA ILE A 17 -10.33 8.45 3.65
C ILE A 17 -8.90 8.18 4.07
N TYR A 18 -8.27 9.13 4.76
CA TYR A 18 -6.99 8.90 5.41
C TYR A 18 -7.20 8.01 6.64
N ALA A 19 -6.36 6.99 6.81
CA ALA A 19 -6.50 6.08 7.94
C ALA A 19 -6.51 6.87 9.25
N GLY A 20 -5.54 7.75 9.49
CA GLY A 20 -5.42 8.49 10.76
C GLY A 20 -6.62 9.38 11.13
N ASP A 21 -7.49 9.72 10.17
CA ASP A 21 -8.73 10.50 10.41
C ASP A 21 -9.90 9.64 10.88
N ALA A 22 -9.75 8.31 10.86
CA ALA A 22 -10.75 7.34 11.32
C ALA A 22 -10.25 6.48 12.50
N PRO A 23 -9.78 7.07 13.62
CA PRO A 23 -9.34 6.31 14.78
C PRO A 23 -10.54 5.64 15.46
N ASN A 24 -10.35 4.41 15.96
CA ASN A 24 -11.38 3.76 16.78
C ASN A 24 -11.25 4.21 18.25
N THR A 25 -11.71 5.43 18.53
CA THR A 25 -11.64 6.03 19.87
C THR A 25 -12.44 5.27 20.92
N LYS A 26 -13.46 4.49 20.52
CA LYS A 26 -14.25 3.64 21.42
C LYS A 26 -13.46 2.47 22.00
N GLU A 27 -12.47 1.98 21.26
CA GLU A 27 -11.57 0.89 21.70
C GLU A 27 -10.21 1.44 22.19
N GLY A 28 -10.09 2.75 22.37
CA GLY A 28 -8.86 3.39 22.87
C GLY A 28 -7.74 3.50 21.83
N PHE A 29 -8.04 3.32 20.54
CA PHE A 29 -7.06 3.52 19.48
C PHE A 29 -6.94 5.00 19.09
N ASP A 30 -5.73 5.42 18.80
CA ASP A 30 -5.38 6.75 18.28
C ASP A 30 -5.24 6.73 16.75
N GLY A 31 -4.84 7.86 16.16
CA GLY A 31 -4.62 8.00 14.72
C GLY A 31 -3.51 7.08 14.15
N SER A 32 -2.73 6.39 14.98
CA SER A 32 -1.73 5.42 14.53
C SER A 32 -2.33 4.03 14.23
N GLN A 33 -3.51 3.73 14.80
CA GLN A 33 -4.17 2.43 14.67
C GLN A 33 -5.65 2.61 14.30
N SER A 34 -5.89 3.07 13.08
CA SER A 34 -7.25 3.29 12.60
C SER A 34 -7.94 2.01 12.15
N ARG A 35 -8.66 1.39 13.09
CA ARG A 35 -9.53 0.21 12.86
C ARG A 35 -11.00 0.54 13.07
N ASN A 36 -11.48 1.67 12.56
CA ASN A 36 -12.87 2.11 12.79
C ASN A 36 -13.81 1.71 11.63
N ALA A 37 -15.07 1.44 11.93
CA ALA A 37 -16.16 1.17 10.97
C ALA A 37 -16.44 2.34 10.00
N LEU A 38 -15.85 3.53 10.21
CA LEU A 38 -15.96 4.68 9.31
C LEU A 38 -15.33 4.45 7.93
N VAL A 39 -14.49 3.42 7.80
CA VAL A 39 -13.82 3.04 6.54
C VAL A 39 -14.62 2.03 5.71
N THR A 40 -15.74 1.52 6.25
CA THR A 40 -16.56 0.54 5.54
C THR A 40 -17.08 1.13 4.22
N GLY A 41 -16.84 0.44 3.10
CA GLY A 41 -17.24 0.90 1.77
C GLY A 41 -16.31 1.92 1.11
N LYS A 42 -15.16 2.24 1.73
CA LYS A 42 -14.23 3.27 1.26
C LYS A 42 -12.85 2.71 0.90
N ILE A 43 -12.07 3.49 0.17
CA ILE A 43 -10.64 3.26 -0.05
C ILE A 43 -9.88 3.99 1.06
N VAL A 44 -8.99 3.27 1.75
CA VAL A 44 -8.23 3.84 2.87
C VAL A 44 -6.81 4.15 2.45
N LEU A 45 -6.28 5.32 2.81
CA LEU A 45 -4.86 5.66 2.66
C LEU A 45 -4.09 5.32 3.96
N CYS A 46 -3.01 4.55 3.85
CA CYS A 46 -2.14 4.12 4.95
C CYS A 46 -0.68 4.49 4.69
N ASP A 47 -0.01 5.09 5.68
CA ASP A 47 1.39 5.55 5.58
C ASP A 47 2.45 4.45 5.76
N LEU A 48 2.02 3.19 5.81
CA LEU A 48 2.90 2.04 5.96
C LEU A 48 2.39 0.88 5.10
N LEU A 49 3.32 0.10 4.55
CA LEU A 49 3.01 -1.19 3.97
C LEU A 49 2.43 -2.12 5.04
N THR A 50 1.25 -2.67 4.77
CA THR A 50 0.54 -3.61 5.66
C THR A 50 0.05 -4.82 4.87
N SER A 51 -0.39 -5.87 5.54
CA SER A 51 -0.93 -7.08 4.89
C SER A 51 -2.27 -6.86 4.17
N GLY A 52 -2.90 -5.68 4.33
CA GLY A 52 -4.24 -5.38 3.81
C GLY A 52 -5.38 -6.02 4.61
N ASN A 53 -5.11 -7.06 5.40
CA ASN A 53 -6.10 -7.69 6.28
C ASN A 53 -6.81 -6.70 7.22
N PRO A 54 -6.13 -5.73 7.86
CA PRO A 54 -6.81 -4.77 8.72
C PRO A 54 -7.87 -3.93 7.97
N SER A 55 -7.56 -3.49 6.76
CA SER A 55 -8.49 -2.75 5.90
C SER A 55 -9.68 -3.63 5.49
N LEU A 56 -9.43 -4.89 5.14
CA LEU A 56 -10.48 -5.85 4.80
C LEU A 56 -11.43 -6.09 5.98
N SER A 57 -10.88 -6.36 7.17
CA SER A 57 -11.67 -6.61 8.38
C SER A 57 -12.49 -5.39 8.80
N ALA A 58 -12.02 -4.18 8.50
CA ALA A 58 -12.77 -2.94 8.73
C ALA A 58 -13.84 -2.66 7.65
N GLY A 59 -13.97 -3.54 6.66
CA GLY A 59 -14.95 -3.44 5.57
C GLY A 59 -14.58 -2.45 4.47
N ALA A 60 -13.31 -2.08 4.35
CA ALA A 60 -12.83 -1.25 3.25
C ALA A 60 -12.94 -2.01 1.92
N VAL A 61 -13.25 -1.27 0.85
CA VAL A 61 -13.32 -1.82 -0.52
C VAL A 61 -11.96 -1.80 -1.21
N GLY A 62 -11.03 -1.01 -0.68
CA GLY A 62 -9.71 -0.77 -1.26
C GLY A 62 -8.74 -0.21 -0.23
N THR A 63 -7.44 -0.34 -0.48
CA THR A 63 -6.40 0.30 0.34
C THR A 63 -5.26 0.84 -0.52
N VAL A 64 -4.79 2.03 -0.19
CA VAL A 64 -3.61 2.66 -0.78
C VAL A 64 -2.58 2.70 0.33
N MET A 65 -1.45 2.05 0.12
CA MET A 65 -0.34 2.02 1.07
C MET A 65 0.79 2.84 0.49
N GLN A 66 1.55 3.51 1.33
CA GLN A 66 2.71 4.29 0.91
C GLN A 66 3.79 4.22 1.95
N ASP A 67 5.04 4.12 1.52
CA ASP A 67 6.21 4.34 2.36
C ASP A 67 7.44 4.66 1.47
N GLY A 68 8.63 4.73 2.08
CA GLY A 68 9.90 4.95 1.40
C GLY A 68 10.66 3.67 1.01
N GLY A 69 10.00 2.50 1.01
CA GLY A 69 10.60 1.20 0.78
C GLY A 69 10.94 0.90 -0.68
N PHE A 70 11.65 -0.22 -0.87
CA PHE A 70 11.96 -0.74 -2.20
C PHE A 70 10.70 -1.26 -2.88
N LYS A 71 10.52 -0.90 -4.16
CA LYS A 71 9.38 -1.30 -4.99
C LYS A 71 9.79 -2.25 -6.12
N ASP A 72 10.89 -2.96 -5.92
CA ASP A 72 11.41 -3.95 -6.86
C ASP A 72 10.71 -5.31 -6.76
N VAL A 73 9.71 -5.41 -5.88
CA VAL A 73 8.82 -6.56 -5.73
C VAL A 73 7.36 -6.10 -5.66
N ALA A 74 6.47 -6.88 -6.27
CA ALA A 74 5.03 -6.65 -6.22
C ALA A 74 4.37 -7.68 -5.29
N PHE A 75 3.64 -7.20 -4.28
CA PHE A 75 2.87 -8.04 -3.36
C PHE A 75 1.43 -8.23 -3.82
N SER A 76 0.85 -9.39 -3.49
CA SER A 76 -0.59 -9.65 -3.66
C SER A 76 -1.31 -9.36 -2.34
N PHE A 77 -2.50 -8.77 -2.44
CA PHE A 77 -3.31 -8.39 -1.28
C PHE A 77 -4.72 -9.00 -1.35
N PRO A 78 -5.39 -9.22 -0.20
CA PRO A 78 -6.71 -9.86 -0.15
C PRO A 78 -7.85 -8.94 -0.62
N LEU A 79 -7.57 -7.65 -0.84
CA LEU A 79 -8.48 -6.66 -1.40
C LEU A 79 -7.76 -5.81 -2.46
N PRO A 80 -8.48 -5.05 -3.30
CA PRO A 80 -7.87 -4.07 -4.20
C PRO A 80 -6.89 -3.14 -3.47
N ALA A 81 -5.60 -3.28 -3.77
CA ALA A 81 -4.57 -2.49 -3.11
C ALA A 81 -3.52 -1.97 -4.07
N THR A 82 -3.00 -0.77 -3.79
CA THR A 82 -1.84 -0.20 -4.48
C THR A 82 -0.82 0.27 -3.46
N TYR A 83 0.46 0.04 -3.75
CA TYR A 83 1.57 0.48 -2.93
C TYR A 83 2.35 1.56 -3.67
N LEU A 84 2.20 2.80 -3.22
CA LEU A 84 2.84 4.00 -3.74
C LEU A 84 4.14 4.26 -2.99
N GLY A 85 4.92 5.22 -3.46
CA GLY A 85 6.01 5.74 -2.62
C GLY A 85 5.91 7.23 -2.48
N LEU A 86 6.87 7.78 -1.76
CA LEU A 86 6.77 9.12 -1.18
C LEU A 86 6.51 10.24 -2.21
N ASP A 87 7.02 10.12 -3.43
CA ASP A 87 6.75 11.12 -4.49
C ASP A 87 5.27 11.14 -4.89
N ASP A 88 4.68 9.96 -5.11
CA ASP A 88 3.27 9.79 -5.47
C ASP A 88 2.34 10.09 -4.27
N ASP A 89 2.78 9.76 -3.06
CA ASP A 89 2.08 10.03 -1.79
C ASP A 89 1.73 11.51 -1.66
N SER A 90 2.71 12.40 -1.86
CA SER A 90 2.52 13.83 -1.68
C SER A 90 1.32 14.36 -2.47
N ASN A 91 1.08 13.83 -3.67
CA ASN A 91 -0.05 14.18 -4.50
C ASN A 91 -1.37 13.60 -4.01
N VAL A 92 -1.39 12.34 -3.55
CA VAL A 92 -2.60 11.68 -3.02
C VAL A 92 -3.04 12.31 -1.71
N THR A 93 -2.11 12.54 -0.79
CA THR A 93 -2.37 13.18 0.50
C THR A 93 -2.85 14.62 0.31
N LEU A 94 -2.25 15.37 -0.62
CA LEU A 94 -2.68 16.72 -0.95
C LEU A 94 -4.05 16.75 -1.65
N TYR A 95 -4.38 15.75 -2.45
CA TYR A 95 -5.71 15.56 -3.03
C TYR A 95 -6.78 15.29 -1.97
N LEU A 96 -6.50 14.40 -1.00
CA LEU A 96 -7.38 14.14 0.15
C LEU A 96 -7.66 15.40 0.96
N ASN A 97 -6.62 16.19 1.26
CA ASN A 97 -6.74 17.38 2.10
C ASN A 97 -7.46 18.56 1.41
N LYS A 98 -7.30 18.71 0.09
CA LYS A 98 -7.92 19.82 -0.66
C LYS A 98 -9.34 19.52 -1.14
N THR A 99 -9.70 18.25 -1.27
CA THR A 99 -10.99 17.85 -1.86
C THR A 99 -11.97 17.51 -0.77
N LYS A 100 -13.14 18.17 -0.75
CA LYS A 100 -14.16 17.94 0.29
C LYS A 100 -14.71 16.51 0.30
N ASN A 101 -14.82 15.87 -0.87
CA ASN A 101 -15.29 14.50 -1.05
C ASN A 101 -14.34 13.76 -2.00
N PRO A 102 -13.16 13.32 -1.53
CA PRO A 102 -12.19 12.66 -2.38
C PRO A 102 -12.71 11.28 -2.79
N VAL A 103 -12.53 10.94 -4.06
CA VAL A 103 -12.92 9.65 -4.64
C VAL A 103 -11.79 9.10 -5.49
N ALA A 104 -11.61 7.78 -5.48
CA ALA A 104 -10.64 7.12 -6.35
C ALA A 104 -11.13 5.75 -6.80
N SER A 105 -10.44 5.24 -7.82
CA SER A 105 -10.55 3.86 -8.28
C SER A 105 -9.15 3.27 -8.30
N ILE A 106 -9.04 2.01 -7.88
CA ILE A 106 -7.80 1.24 -7.99
C ILE A 106 -7.96 0.38 -9.25
N LEU A 107 -7.18 0.66 -10.29
CA LEU A 107 -7.23 -0.06 -11.56
C LEU A 107 -6.51 -1.40 -11.49
N LYS A 108 -6.78 -2.29 -12.45
CA LYS A 108 -6.07 -3.57 -12.60
C LYS A 108 -4.57 -3.33 -12.86
N SER A 109 -3.72 -4.16 -12.26
CA SER A 109 -2.28 -4.13 -12.53
C SER A 109 -2.02 -4.50 -13.99
N ILE A 110 -1.19 -3.71 -14.66
CA ILE A 110 -0.69 -3.96 -16.00
C ILE A 110 0.77 -4.40 -15.92
N ASP A 111 1.19 -5.26 -16.83
CA ASP A 111 2.61 -5.58 -16.99
C ASP A 111 3.34 -4.44 -17.71
N GLY A 112 4.53 -4.14 -17.23
CA GLY A 112 5.42 -3.15 -17.82
C GLY A 112 6.82 -3.75 -17.93
N LYS A 113 7.51 -3.49 -19.04
CA LYS A 113 8.90 -3.91 -19.20
C LYS A 113 9.82 -2.87 -18.57
N ASP A 114 10.59 -3.29 -17.57
CA ASP A 114 11.64 -2.47 -17.00
C ASP A 114 12.89 -2.52 -17.91
N GLY A 115 13.32 -1.36 -18.40
CA GLY A 115 14.50 -1.21 -19.24
C GLY A 115 15.83 -1.36 -18.48
N LEU A 116 15.79 -1.29 -17.14
CA LEU A 116 16.95 -1.47 -16.27
C LEU A 116 17.13 -2.92 -15.79
N ALA A 117 16.19 -3.81 -16.14
CA ALA A 117 16.28 -5.23 -15.83
C ALA A 117 17.33 -5.95 -16.71
N PRO A 118 18.07 -6.95 -16.17
CA PRO A 118 17.97 -7.46 -14.80
C PRO A 118 18.83 -6.67 -13.80
N PHE A 119 18.33 -6.52 -12.59
CA PHE A 119 19.08 -6.01 -11.45
C PHE A 119 18.82 -6.88 -10.22
N VAL A 120 19.68 -6.78 -9.20
CA VAL A 120 19.53 -7.59 -7.99
C VAL A 120 18.51 -6.94 -7.06
N VAL A 121 17.46 -7.69 -6.73
CA VAL A 121 16.38 -7.27 -5.84
C VAL A 121 16.83 -7.10 -4.39
N SER A 122 16.14 -6.21 -3.67
CA SER A 122 16.42 -5.73 -2.32
C SER A 122 16.49 -6.83 -1.26
N PHE A 123 15.64 -7.85 -1.35
CA PHE A 123 15.61 -8.97 -0.41
C PHE A 123 16.65 -10.06 -0.70
N SER A 124 17.46 -9.91 -1.75
CA SER A 124 18.50 -10.89 -2.09
C SER A 124 19.62 -10.85 -1.05
N SER A 125 19.80 -11.96 -0.33
CA SER A 125 20.91 -12.13 0.62
C SER A 125 22.25 -11.87 -0.07
N ARG A 126 23.08 -11.06 0.57
CA ARG A 126 24.44 -10.78 0.12
C ARG A 126 25.42 -11.60 0.94
N GLY A 127 26.44 -12.12 0.26
CA GLY A 127 27.59 -12.69 0.93
C GLY A 127 28.45 -11.62 1.63
N PRO A 128 29.54 -12.05 2.29
CA PRO A 128 30.03 -13.43 2.37
C PRO A 128 29.24 -14.31 3.36
N ASN A 129 29.45 -15.63 3.29
CA ASN A 129 28.86 -16.58 4.22
C ASN A 129 29.29 -16.25 5.66
N PRO A 130 28.36 -15.98 6.60
CA PRO A 130 28.72 -15.66 7.98
C PRO A 130 29.34 -16.83 8.75
N ILE A 131 29.21 -18.07 8.26
CA ILE A 131 29.74 -19.29 8.91
C ILE A 131 31.21 -19.53 8.54
N THR A 132 31.60 -19.20 7.31
CA THR A 132 32.98 -19.31 6.83
C THR A 132 33.31 -18.06 6.03
N SER A 133 33.99 -17.11 6.68
CA SER A 133 34.45 -15.87 6.06
C SER A 133 35.54 -16.06 4.99
N ASP A 134 36.06 -17.27 4.82
CA ASP A 134 37.30 -17.55 4.06
C ASP A 134 37.09 -18.40 2.79
N ILE A 135 36.29 -17.92 1.82
CA ILE A 135 36.49 -18.40 0.43
C ILE A 135 36.46 -17.20 -0.51
N LEU A 136 37.51 -16.38 -0.38
CA LEU A 136 38.08 -15.60 -1.48
C LEU A 136 39.59 -15.89 -1.44
N GLU A 137 40.01 -16.94 -2.17
CA GLU A 137 41.37 -16.98 -2.73
C GLU A 137 41.45 -16.07 -3.95
#